data_AF-A0A9P5MVX2-F1
#
_entry.id   AF-A0A9P5MVX2-F1
#
_cell.length_a   1.000
_cell.length_b   1.000
_cell.length_c   1.000
_cell.angle_alpha   90.00
_cell.angle_beta   90.00
_cell.angle_gamma   90.00
#
_symmetry.space_group_name_H-M   'P 1'
#
loop_
_entity.id
_entity.type
_entity.pdbx_description
1 polymer ?
#
loop_
_entity_poly.entity_id
_entity_poly.type
_entity_poly.pdbx_seq_one_letter_code
_entity_poly.pdbx_strand_id
1 'polypeptide(L)'
;HGDITRPEPGTGLKLNFRDSKGQLIKTVEASDGDDILSIAHEHDIDLEGACEGSIACSTCHVILSPEHYDLLPEPGDDENDMLDMAFGLSDTSRLGCQVKLTRELDGMTATLPAATRNMFVDGAMSFCYHHVSVSSITQGRNLPAISNVFQ
;
A
#
# COMPACT_ATOMS: atom_id res chain seq x y z
N HIS A 1 13.62 -10.54 -16.70
CA HIS A 1 14.01 -10.38 -15.29
C HIS A 1 15.06 -9.29 -15.22
N GLY A 2 14.61 -8.05 -15.00
CA GLY A 2 15.50 -6.92 -14.77
C GLY A 2 16.22 -7.14 -13.44
N ASP A 3 17.52 -6.95 -13.47
CA ASP A 3 18.38 -7.02 -12.29
C ASP A 3 18.04 -5.80 -11.41
N ILE A 4 17.09 -5.97 -10.48
CA ILE A 4 16.79 -4.97 -9.45
C ILE A 4 17.93 -5.01 -8.43
N THR A 5 18.93 -4.17 -8.65
CA THR A 5 20.01 -3.95 -7.71
C THR A 5 19.48 -3.19 -6.50
N ARG A 6 19.20 -3.90 -5.41
CA ARG A 6 18.80 -3.26 -4.14
C ARG A 6 19.98 -2.42 -3.60
N PRO A 7 19.84 -1.11 -3.40
CA PRO A 7 20.87 -0.25 -2.86
C PRO A 7 21.06 -0.53 -1.37
N GLU A 8 22.25 -0.19 -0.88
CA GLU A 8 22.62 -0.39 0.51
C GLU A 8 21.71 0.42 1.47
N PRO A 9 21.43 -0.11 2.68
CA PRO A 9 20.54 0.54 3.63
C PRO A 9 21.04 1.95 4.00
N GLY A 10 20.23 2.97 3.69
CA GLY A 10 20.53 4.38 3.96
C GLY A 10 20.62 5.31 2.74
N THR A 11 20.57 4.78 1.51
CA THR A 11 20.39 5.58 0.26
C THR A 11 18.97 5.43 -0.32
N GLY A 12 18.08 4.74 0.38
CA GLY A 12 16.72 4.49 -0.06
C GLY A 12 15.87 5.76 -0.13
N LEU A 13 15.08 5.86 -1.18
CA LEU A 13 14.08 6.91 -1.42
C LEU A 13 12.91 6.70 -0.47
N LYS A 14 12.48 7.77 0.19
CA LYS A 14 11.34 7.69 1.10
C LYS A 14 10.02 7.81 0.34
N LEU A 15 9.16 6.82 0.49
CA LEU A 15 7.82 6.81 -0.07
C LEU A 15 6.78 6.78 1.06
N ASN A 16 5.90 7.77 1.06
CA ASN A 16 4.83 7.90 2.04
C ASN A 16 3.50 7.47 1.43
N PHE A 17 2.87 6.45 2.00
CA PHE A 17 1.54 6.01 1.60
C PHE A 17 0.48 6.65 2.47
N ARG A 18 -0.53 7.26 1.85
CA ARG A 18 -1.70 7.84 2.52
C ARG A 18 -2.97 7.12 2.12
N ASP A 19 -3.92 7.07 3.04
CA ASP A 19 -5.29 6.64 2.78
C ASP A 19 -6.05 7.73 2.01
N SER A 20 -7.20 7.39 1.43
CA SER A 20 -8.08 8.30 0.69
C SER A 20 -8.54 9.51 1.52
N LYS A 21 -8.48 9.41 2.85
CA LYS A 21 -8.76 10.51 3.79
C LYS A 21 -7.56 11.43 4.04
N GLY A 22 -6.42 11.17 3.40
CA GLY A 22 -5.16 11.90 3.59
C GLY A 22 -4.37 11.48 4.84
N GLN A 23 -4.76 10.41 5.52
CA GLN A 23 -4.04 9.92 6.71
C GLN A 23 -2.83 9.09 6.27
N LEU A 24 -1.66 9.37 6.84
CA LEU A 24 -0.45 8.57 6.60
C LEU A 24 -0.66 7.13 7.10
N ILE A 25 -0.60 6.17 6.19
CA ILE A 25 -0.68 4.73 6.48
C ILE A 25 0.71 4.25 6.92
N LYS A 26 1.70 4.44 6.03
CA LYS A 26 3.05 3.91 6.22
C LYS A 26 4.06 4.70 5.41
N THR A 27 5.26 4.83 5.96
CA THR A 27 6.43 5.35 5.23
C THR A 27 7.39 4.20 5.02
N VAL A 28 7.85 4.05 3.78
CA VAL A 28 8.75 2.96 3.37
C VAL A 28 9.96 3.52 2.65
N GLU A 29 10.99 2.69 2.50
CA GLU A 29 12.23 3.02 1.81
C GLU A 29 12.33 2.17 0.54
N ALA A 30 12.57 2.80 -0.59
CA ALA A 30 12.60 2.18 -1.90
C ALA A 30 13.88 2.52 -2.67
N SER A 31 14.18 1.80 -3.74
CA SER A 31 15.38 2.04 -4.55
C SER A 31 15.07 2.94 -5.74
N ASP A 32 16.12 3.53 -6.34
CA ASP A 32 15.95 4.11 -7.66
C ASP A 32 15.66 3.00 -8.70
N GLY A 33 14.65 3.23 -9.53
CA GLY A 33 14.18 2.28 -10.53
C GLY A 33 13.10 1.31 -10.06
N ASP A 34 12.79 1.24 -8.76
CA ASP A 34 11.68 0.44 -8.24
C ASP A 34 10.33 1.05 -8.62
N ASP A 35 9.30 0.22 -8.78
CA ASP A 35 7.94 0.65 -9.03
C ASP A 35 7.10 0.71 -7.73
N ILE A 36 6.10 1.58 -7.69
CA ILE A 36 5.27 1.78 -6.50
C ILE A 36 4.53 0.49 -6.11
N LEU A 37 4.13 -0.33 -7.08
CA LEU A 37 3.37 -1.56 -6.85
C LEU A 37 4.22 -2.60 -6.10
N SER A 38 5.44 -2.86 -6.59
CA SER A 38 6.39 -3.79 -5.98
C SER A 38 6.72 -3.38 -4.54
N ILE A 39 6.95 -2.09 -4.32
CA ILE A 39 7.22 -1.53 -2.98
C ILE A 39 5.99 -1.65 -2.07
N ALA A 40 4.79 -1.39 -2.59
CA ALA A 40 3.56 -1.58 -1.82
C ALA A 40 3.39 -3.05 -1.39
N HIS A 41 3.62 -4.00 -2.29
CA HIS A 41 3.53 -5.44 -1.99
C HIS A 41 4.60 -5.91 -1.00
N GLU A 42 5.84 -5.44 -1.14
CA GLU A 42 6.94 -5.76 -0.22
C GLU A 42 6.65 -5.30 1.22
N HIS A 43 5.93 -4.18 1.37
CA HIS A 43 5.63 -3.59 2.67
C HIS A 43 4.23 -3.91 3.19
N ASP A 44 3.54 -4.91 2.61
CA ASP A 44 2.18 -5.33 2.97
C ASP A 44 1.17 -4.18 2.95
N ILE A 45 1.27 -3.30 1.95
CA ILE A 45 0.31 -2.22 1.71
C ILE A 45 -0.79 -2.74 0.80
N ASP A 46 -2.04 -2.40 1.14
CA ASP A 46 -3.25 -2.82 0.45
C ASP A 46 -3.42 -2.07 -0.89
N LEU A 47 -2.48 -2.27 -1.81
CA LEU A 47 -2.52 -1.77 -3.18
C LEU A 47 -2.76 -2.93 -4.14
N GLU A 48 -3.92 -2.93 -4.77
CA GLU A 48 -4.28 -3.97 -5.72
C GLU A 48 -3.46 -3.86 -7.02
N GLY A 49 -3.07 -5.01 -7.58
CA GLY A 49 -2.23 -5.09 -8.78
C GLY A 49 -2.59 -6.27 -9.65
N ALA A 50 -3.88 -6.40 -9.99
CA ALA A 50 -4.45 -7.61 -10.60
C ALA A 50 -3.79 -8.04 -11.93
N CYS A 51 -3.21 -7.10 -12.68
CA CYS A 51 -2.54 -7.33 -13.95
C CYS A 51 -1.00 -7.31 -13.87
N GLU A 52 -0.44 -7.22 -12.66
CA GLU A 52 1.01 -7.27 -12.42
C GLU A 52 1.81 -6.28 -13.28
N GLY A 53 1.23 -5.09 -13.56
CA GLY A 53 1.88 -4.05 -14.36
C GLY A 53 1.71 -4.17 -15.88
N SER A 54 0.83 -5.05 -16.37
CA SER A 54 0.60 -5.26 -17.81
C SER A 54 -0.32 -4.20 -18.48
N ILE A 55 -0.58 -3.05 -17.85
CA ILE A 55 -1.49 -1.99 -18.35
C ILE A 55 -2.85 -2.56 -18.82
N ALA A 56 -3.35 -3.56 -18.09
CA ALA A 56 -4.62 -4.22 -18.40
C ALA A 56 -5.66 -4.01 -17.28
N CYS A 57 -5.32 -3.21 -16.29
CA CYS A 57 -6.13 -2.95 -15.10
C CYS A 57 -5.83 -1.57 -14.52
N SER A 58 -6.82 -0.97 -13.86
CA SER A 58 -6.69 0.31 -13.13
C SER A 58 -6.71 0.12 -11.61
N THR A 59 -6.48 -1.10 -11.12
CA THR A 59 -6.48 -1.42 -9.68
C THR A 59 -5.23 -0.91 -8.96
N CYS A 60 -4.14 -0.67 -9.70
CA CYS A 60 -2.90 -0.06 -9.18
C CYS A 60 -2.92 1.48 -9.24
N HIS A 61 -4.09 2.08 -9.43
CA HIS A 61 -4.26 3.54 -9.46
C HIS A 61 -3.85 4.17 -8.13
N VAL A 62 -2.99 5.20 -8.21
CA VAL A 62 -2.55 6.00 -7.07
C VAL A 62 -2.63 7.48 -7.41
N ILE A 63 -2.83 8.31 -6.39
CA ILE A 63 -2.88 9.77 -6.52
C ILE A 63 -1.59 10.33 -5.94
N LEU A 64 -0.79 10.98 -6.78
CA LEU A 64 0.49 11.57 -6.38
C LEU A 64 0.30 13.01 -5.92
N SER A 65 1.28 13.51 -5.16
CA SER A 65 1.30 14.92 -4.78
C SER A 65 1.68 15.79 -5.99
N PRO A 66 1.05 16.96 -6.21
CA PRO A 66 1.27 17.78 -7.40
C PRO A 66 2.74 18.13 -7.63
N GLU A 67 3.46 18.43 -6.54
CA GLU A 67 4.90 18.75 -6.56
C GLU A 67 5.78 17.63 -7.13
N HIS A 68 5.37 16.38 -6.97
CA HIS A 68 6.08 15.20 -7.48
C HIS A 68 5.56 14.77 -8.85
N TYR A 69 4.29 15.06 -9.15
CA TYR A 69 3.68 14.76 -10.44
C TYR A 69 4.37 15.53 -11.58
N ASP A 70 4.70 16.80 -11.36
CA ASP A 70 5.38 17.64 -12.37
C ASP A 70 6.80 17.15 -12.71
N LEU A 71 7.41 16.33 -11.84
CA LEU A 71 8.73 15.73 -12.06
C LEU A 71 8.65 14.42 -12.86
N LEU A 72 7.46 13.82 -12.95
CA LEU A 72 7.25 12.56 -13.65
C LEU A 72 6.93 12.80 -15.14
N PRO A 73 7.31 11.86 -16.02
CA PRO A 73 6.91 11.92 -17.42
C PRO A 73 5.38 11.81 -17.53
N GLU A 74 4.76 12.55 -18.45
CA GLU A 74 3.31 12.49 -18.66
C GLU A 74 2.82 11.05 -18.95
N PRO A 75 1.59 10.69 -18.52
CA PRO A 75 1.00 9.40 -18.85
C PRO A 75 0.81 9.27 -20.37
N GLY A 76 1.15 8.09 -20.90
CA GLY A 76 0.88 7.77 -22.31
C GLY A 76 -0.62 7.56 -22.58
N ASP A 77 -1.01 7.58 -23.85
CA ASP A 77 -2.41 7.42 -24.26
C ASP A 77 -3.04 6.12 -23.72
N ASP A 78 -2.33 4.99 -23.81
CA ASP A 78 -2.80 3.69 -23.28
C ASP A 78 -3.02 3.72 -21.75
N GLU A 79 -2.19 4.48 -21.02
CA GLU A 79 -2.34 4.66 -19.57
C GLU A 79 -3.59 5.51 -19.26
N ASN A 80 -3.79 6.59 -20.01
CA ASN A 80 -4.93 7.49 -19.85
C ASN A 80 -6.27 6.77 -20.14
N ASP A 81 -6.32 5.95 -21.20
CA ASP A 81 -7.50 5.15 -21.52
C ASP A 81 -7.91 4.21 -20.37
N MET A 82 -6.93 3.68 -19.62
CA MET A 82 -7.19 2.84 -18.45
C MET A 82 -7.54 3.67 -17.21
N LEU A 83 -6.90 4.84 -17.02
CA LEU A 83 -7.18 5.77 -15.93
C LEU A 83 -8.60 6.35 -16.01
N ASP A 84 -9.15 6.54 -17.21
CA ASP A 84 -10.54 6.99 -17.41
C ASP A 84 -11.58 6.01 -16.84
N MET A 85 -11.22 4.73 -16.68
CA MET A 85 -12.07 3.73 -16.03
C MET A 85 -11.91 3.69 -14.51
N ALA A 86 -10.91 4.39 -13.95
CA ALA A 86 -10.61 4.42 -12.52
C ALA A 86 -11.62 5.27 -11.74
N PHE A 87 -11.83 4.93 -10.47
CA PHE A 87 -12.74 5.68 -9.60
C PHE A 87 -11.98 6.80 -8.88
N GLY A 88 -12.55 8.01 -8.84
CA GLY A 88 -11.90 9.14 -8.16
C GLY A 88 -10.66 9.68 -8.89
N LEU A 89 -10.69 9.66 -10.23
CA LEU A 89 -9.67 10.27 -11.06
C LEU A 89 -9.46 11.74 -10.67
N SER A 90 -8.19 12.10 -10.51
CA SER A 90 -7.70 13.45 -10.23
C SER A 90 -6.57 13.76 -11.19
N ASP A 91 -6.26 15.05 -11.41
CA ASP A 91 -5.23 15.47 -12.36
C ASP A 91 -3.84 14.86 -12.09
N THR A 92 -3.56 14.54 -10.82
CA THR A 92 -2.30 13.92 -10.38
C THR A 92 -2.36 12.39 -10.24
N SER A 93 -3.39 11.76 -10.83
CA SER A 93 -3.58 10.30 -10.83
C SER A 93 -2.66 9.61 -11.82
N ARG A 94 -2.06 8.50 -11.40
CA ARG A 94 -1.20 7.65 -12.24
C ARG A 94 -1.39 6.17 -11.93
N LEU A 95 -1.01 5.31 -12.87
CA LEU A 95 -0.89 3.87 -12.60
C LEU A 95 0.43 3.61 -11.86
N GLY A 96 0.35 3.22 -10.59
CA GLY A 96 1.53 3.01 -9.74
C GLY A 96 2.51 1.96 -10.29
N CYS A 97 2.04 1.05 -11.14
CA CYS A 97 2.89 0.06 -11.81
C CYS A 97 3.77 0.65 -12.94
N GLN A 98 3.41 1.81 -13.51
CA GLN A 98 4.18 2.50 -14.54
C GLN A 98 5.11 3.56 -13.95
N VAL A 99 4.81 4.03 -12.74
CA VAL A 99 5.61 5.04 -12.05
C VAL A 99 6.85 4.39 -11.44
N LYS A 100 8.01 4.74 -11.99
CA LYS A 100 9.31 4.36 -11.45
C LYS A 100 9.82 5.43 -10.50
N LEU A 101 10.31 5.00 -9.35
CA LEU A 101 10.93 5.87 -8.36
C LEU A 101 12.30 6.33 -8.86
N THR A 102 12.54 7.63 -8.76
CA THR A 102 13.83 8.25 -9.11
C THR A 102 14.32 9.06 -7.93
N ARG A 103 15.61 9.43 -7.94
CA ARG A 103 16.22 10.20 -6.85
C ARG A 103 15.59 11.58 -6.61
N GLU A 104 14.89 12.09 -7.61
CA GLU A 104 14.19 13.38 -7.57
C GLU A 104 12.83 13.28 -6.85
N LEU A 105 12.33 12.05 -6.65
CA LEU A 105 11.06 11.75 -6.01
C LEU A 105 11.24 11.32 -4.54
N ASP A 106 12.40 11.63 -3.94
CA ASP A 106 12.65 11.34 -2.53
C ASP A 106 11.67 12.11 -1.63
N GLY A 107 10.99 11.38 -0.75
CA GLY A 107 9.98 11.95 0.15
C GLY A 107 8.59 12.05 -0.48
N MET A 108 8.38 11.48 -1.67
CA MET A 108 7.08 11.55 -2.32
C MET A 108 5.96 10.93 -1.49
N THR A 109 4.76 11.44 -1.72
CA THR A 109 3.55 10.92 -1.09
C THR A 109 2.60 10.38 -2.14
N ALA A 110 2.30 9.09 -2.05
CA ALA A 110 1.29 8.40 -2.82
C ALA A 110 0.04 8.18 -1.97
N THR A 111 -1.11 8.60 -2.47
CA THR A 111 -2.41 8.44 -1.81
C THR A 111 -3.18 7.34 -2.50
N LEU A 112 -3.64 6.34 -1.74
CA LEU A 112 -4.47 5.25 -2.22
C LEU A 112 -5.94 5.71 -2.25
N PRO A 113 -6.67 5.47 -3.36
CA PRO A 113 -8.11 5.71 -3.40
C PRO A 113 -8.86 4.70 -2.52
N ALA A 114 -10.02 5.10 -1.95
CA ALA A 114 -10.78 4.28 -1.00
C ALA A 114 -11.40 3.01 -1.61
N ALA A 115 -11.43 2.90 -2.95
CA ALA A 115 -12.00 1.77 -3.66
C ALA A 115 -11.33 1.62 -5.03
N THR A 116 -10.68 0.49 -5.26
CA THR A 116 -10.23 0.05 -6.58
C THR A 116 -11.30 -0.86 -7.18
N ARG A 117 -11.74 -0.59 -8.41
CA ARG A 117 -12.69 -1.47 -9.12
C ARG A 117 -11.92 -2.66 -9.67
N ASN A 118 -11.76 -3.71 -8.88
CA ASN A 118 -11.67 -5.05 -9.44
C ASN A 118 -13.10 -5.54 -9.66
N MET A 119 -13.45 -5.97 -10.88
CA MET A 119 -14.70 -6.69 -11.12
C MET A 119 -14.60 -8.05 -10.42
N PHE A 120 -14.76 -8.06 -9.10
CA PHE A 120 -15.05 -9.27 -8.36
C PHE A 120 -16.43 -9.73 -8.83
N VAL A 121 -16.46 -10.65 -9.80
CA VAL A 121 -17.60 -11.55 -9.90
C VAL A 121 -17.69 -12.25 -8.55
N ASP A 122 -18.84 -12.06 -7.91
CA ASP A 122 -19.25 -12.60 -6.62
C ASP A 122 -18.56 -13.93 -6.27
N GLY A 123 -17.68 -13.87 -5.27
CA GLY A 123 -16.96 -15.02 -4.74
C GLY A 123 -16.92 -14.99 -3.22
N ALA A 124 -18.10 -15.01 -2.59
CA ALA A 124 -18.34 -15.39 -1.20
C ALA A 124 -17.33 -14.86 -0.15
N MET A 125 -17.71 -13.77 0.50
CA MET A 125 -17.24 -13.41 1.84
C MET A 125 -17.66 -14.49 2.84
N SER A 126 -16.93 -15.60 2.90
CA SER A 126 -17.08 -16.59 3.98
C SER A 126 -16.23 -16.15 5.16
N PHE A 127 -16.64 -15.06 5.81
CA PHE A 127 -16.34 -14.86 7.22
C PHE A 127 -17.17 -15.90 7.99
N CYS A 128 -16.67 -17.13 8.07
CA CYS A 128 -17.11 -18.07 9.10
C CYS A 128 -16.50 -17.59 10.42
N TYR A 129 -17.10 -16.54 10.99
CA TYR A 129 -16.84 -16.03 12.32
C TYR A 129 -17.29 -17.09 13.33
N HIS A 130 -16.45 -18.10 13.56
CA HIS A 130 -16.63 -18.97 14.73
C HIS A 130 -16.01 -18.27 15.94
N HIS A 131 -16.87 -17.53 16.64
CA HIS A 131 -16.90 -17.43 18.09
C HIS A 131 -15.57 -17.17 18.82
N VAL A 132 -15.16 -15.90 18.94
CA VAL A 132 -14.29 -15.49 20.06
C VAL A 132 -15.18 -14.84 21.12
N SER A 133 -15.48 -15.63 22.16
CA SER A 133 -16.08 -15.14 23.40
C SER A 133 -15.15 -14.13 24.07
N VAL A 134 -15.62 -12.88 24.07
CA VAL A 134 -15.58 -11.86 25.13
C VAL A 134 -14.66 -12.05 26.35
N SER A 135 -13.98 -10.94 26.66
CA SER A 135 -13.65 -10.43 28.01
C SER A 135 -12.41 -11.05 28.67
N SER A 136 -11.49 -10.35 29.33
CA SER A 136 -11.31 -8.95 29.71
C SER A 136 -10.07 -8.91 30.63
N ILE A 137 -9.33 -7.79 30.64
CA ILE A 137 -8.78 -7.17 31.86
C ILE A 137 -7.52 -7.81 32.52
N THR A 138 -6.38 -7.18 32.23
CA THR A 138 -5.30 -6.67 33.12
C THR A 138 -4.51 -7.55 34.11
N GLN A 139 -3.19 -7.35 34.02
CA GLN A 139 -2.21 -7.16 35.11
C GLN A 139 -1.82 -8.36 36.00
N GLY A 140 -0.58 -8.84 35.78
CA GLY A 140 0.57 -8.62 36.68
C GLY A 140 0.61 -9.26 38.08
N ARG A 141 1.84 -9.72 38.42
CA ARG A 141 2.40 -10.08 39.75
C ARG A 141 2.21 -11.55 40.13
N ASN A 142 3.30 -12.35 40.15
CA ASN A 142 4.28 -12.55 41.24
C ASN A 142 3.75 -13.49 42.35
N LEU A 143 4.51 -14.57 42.59
CA LEU A 143 4.53 -15.66 43.59
C LEU A 143 4.07 -15.28 45.04
N PRO A 144 3.98 -16.20 46.05
CA PRO A 144 4.31 -17.64 46.13
C PRO A 144 3.29 -18.52 46.90
N ALA A 145 3.65 -19.80 47.06
CA ALA A 145 3.10 -20.79 48.00
C ALA A 145 3.06 -20.34 49.47
N ILE A 146 2.01 -20.76 50.20
CA ILE A 146 1.96 -21.13 51.64
C ILE A 146 0.63 -21.90 51.84
N SER A 147 0.63 -23.18 52.20
CA SER A 147 0.72 -23.74 53.56
C SER A 147 -0.47 -23.44 54.47
N ASN A 148 -1.24 -24.51 54.72
CA ASN A 148 -1.77 -24.97 56.02
C ASN A 148 -3.09 -24.40 56.58
N VAL A 149 -3.76 -25.26 57.39
CA VAL A 149 -4.71 -24.97 58.50
C VAL A 149 -6.15 -24.63 58.02
N PHE A 150 -7.26 -25.28 58.41
CA PHE A 150 -7.62 -25.93 59.68
C PHE A 150 -8.95 -26.72 59.51
N GLN A 151 -9.09 -27.78 60.32
CA GLN A 151 -10.30 -28.49 60.79
C GLN A 151 -11.24 -29.20 59.81
#